data_AF-A0A2A4Y0A8-F1
#
_entry.id   AF-A0A2A4Y0A8-F1
#
_cell.length_a   1.000
_cell.length_b   1.000
_cell.length_c   1.000
_cell.angle_alpha   90.00
_cell.angle_beta   90.00
_cell.angle_gamma   90.00
#
_symmetry.space_group_name_H-M   'P 1'
#
loop_
_entity.id
_entity.type
_entity.pdbx_description
1 polymer ?
#
loop_
_entity_poly.entity_id
_entity_poly.type
_entity_poly.pdbx_seq_one_letter_code
_entity_poly.pdbx_strand_id
1 'polypeptide(L)'
;MDERISPKYTHEKLGNPSTEDLIDVFDDIWRSYMFEPGRILLDSPNGSVAAMLILCSYYEAIESLYTGLSSRSKSQAFFIKGFARVFSAPSGIEKVAKEIYNHVRCGLVHEGVLRSKVHYSNDGHKAFFLTYPKNSDGSLDTTGPSESIIVNPERMYSATLSHFENYVDNLRLGTIPLEVKNFELFVMSQYDVGSGESIIGMTYDEFVAKA
;
A
#
# COMPACT_ATOMS: atom_id res chain seq x y z
N MET A 1 -25.67 6.88 15.46
CA MET A 1 -24.21 6.73 15.51
C MET A 1 -23.67 7.53 14.32
N ASP A 2 -22.62 8.35 14.47
CA ASP A 2 -22.01 9.01 13.30
C ASP A 2 -21.13 7.95 12.61
N GLU A 3 -21.74 7.14 11.75
CA GLU A 3 -21.09 6.02 11.08
C GLU A 3 -20.28 6.54 9.89
N ARG A 4 -19.03 6.90 10.20
CA ARG A 4 -18.06 7.38 9.23
C ARG A 4 -17.38 6.23 8.51
N ILE A 5 -17.25 6.36 7.19
CA ILE A 5 -16.47 5.43 6.37
C ILE A 5 -15.04 5.93 6.17
N SER A 6 -14.86 7.24 6.18
CA SER A 6 -13.58 7.93 6.16
C SER A 6 -13.67 9.17 7.06
N PRO A 7 -12.57 9.88 7.35
CA PRO A 7 -12.64 11.05 8.22
C PRO A 7 -13.60 12.14 7.75
N LYS A 8 -13.74 12.30 6.42
CA LYS A 8 -14.63 13.31 5.79
C LYS A 8 -16.00 12.79 5.35
N TYR A 9 -16.19 11.48 5.18
CA TYR A 9 -17.40 10.93 4.57
C TYR A 9 -18.09 9.89 5.44
N THR A 10 -19.42 9.85 5.37
CA THR A 10 -20.29 8.85 6.00
C THR A 10 -20.74 7.80 4.97
N HIS A 11 -21.37 6.72 5.45
CA HIS A 11 -21.92 5.68 4.57
C HIS A 11 -22.95 6.19 3.55
N GLU A 12 -23.60 7.33 3.79
CA GLU A 12 -24.56 7.93 2.85
C GLU A 12 -23.94 8.23 1.48
N LYS A 13 -22.65 8.59 1.45
CA LYS A 13 -21.88 8.86 0.22
C LYS A 13 -21.80 7.62 -0.69
N LEU A 14 -21.99 6.42 -0.15
CA LEU A 14 -21.95 5.14 -0.87
C LEU A 14 -23.32 4.48 -1.09
N GLY A 15 -24.44 5.15 -0.79
CA GLY A 15 -25.77 4.56 -0.99
C GLY A 15 -26.13 4.35 -2.47
N ASN A 16 -25.72 5.28 -3.33
CA ASN A 16 -25.82 5.17 -4.80
C ASN A 16 -24.69 6.00 -5.43
N PRO A 17 -23.43 5.55 -5.30
CA PRO A 17 -22.28 6.39 -5.56
C PRO A 17 -22.05 6.59 -7.06
N SER A 18 -21.69 7.81 -7.43
CA SER A 18 -20.98 8.07 -8.69
C SER A 18 -19.53 7.61 -8.59
N THR A 19 -18.84 7.49 -9.73
CA THR A 19 -17.39 7.25 -9.76
C THR A 19 -16.62 8.28 -8.92
N GLU A 20 -17.04 9.54 -8.95
CA GLU A 20 -16.41 10.61 -8.17
C GLU A 20 -16.59 10.40 -6.66
N ASP A 21 -17.76 9.93 -6.23
CA ASP A 21 -18.00 9.61 -4.82
C ASP A 21 -17.08 8.47 -4.35
N LEU A 22 -16.87 7.45 -5.19
CA LEU A 22 -15.93 6.36 -4.91
C LEU A 22 -14.49 6.87 -4.81
N ILE A 23 -14.07 7.74 -5.72
CA ILE A 23 -12.72 8.33 -5.73
C ILE A 23 -12.51 9.20 -4.49
N ASP A 24 -13.48 10.04 -4.11
CA ASP A 24 -13.41 10.91 -2.95
C ASP A 24 -13.20 10.12 -1.65
N VAL A 25 -14.01 9.08 -1.44
CA VAL A 25 -13.89 8.22 -0.25
C VAL A 25 -12.56 7.47 -0.24
N PHE A 26 -12.16 6.93 -1.40
CA PHE A 26 -10.88 6.25 -1.55
C PHE A 26 -9.69 7.18 -1.23
N ASP A 27 -9.67 8.37 -1.82
CA ASP A 27 -8.60 9.35 -1.62
C ASP A 27 -8.49 9.77 -0.16
N ASP A 28 -9.63 10.03 0.49
CA ASP A 28 -9.67 10.42 1.91
C ASP A 28 -9.17 9.32 2.85
N ILE A 29 -9.53 8.06 2.59
CA ILE A 29 -9.05 6.91 3.37
C ILE A 29 -7.53 6.76 3.25
N TRP A 30 -7.00 6.77 2.03
CA TRP A 30 -5.56 6.58 1.84
C TRP A 30 -4.76 7.75 2.41
N ARG A 31 -5.20 8.98 2.21
CA ARG A 31 -4.52 10.13 2.81
C ARG A 31 -4.53 10.06 4.33
N SER A 32 -5.70 9.87 4.93
CA SER A 32 -5.86 10.02 6.37
C SER A 32 -5.40 8.80 7.18
N TYR A 33 -5.52 7.59 6.63
CA TYR A 33 -5.18 6.37 7.36
C TYR A 33 -3.82 5.79 6.99
N MET A 34 -3.25 6.18 5.84
CA MET A 34 -1.98 5.63 5.37
C MET A 34 -0.89 6.69 5.28
N PHE A 35 -1.09 7.73 4.48
CA PHE A 35 -0.02 8.70 4.21
C PHE A 35 0.23 9.66 5.38
N GLU A 36 -0.81 10.25 5.96
CA GLU A 36 -0.67 11.13 7.12
C GLU A 36 -0.02 10.42 8.32
N PRO A 37 -0.49 9.23 8.76
CA PRO A 37 0.21 8.48 9.81
C PRO A 37 1.63 8.08 9.41
N GLY A 38 1.85 7.70 8.15
CA GLY A 38 3.17 7.39 7.61
C GLY A 38 4.16 8.55 7.76
N ARG A 39 3.73 9.77 7.41
CA ARG A 39 4.53 11.00 7.59
C ARG A 39 4.84 11.26 9.05
N ILE A 40 3.83 11.21 9.92
CA ILE A 40 3.99 11.42 11.37
C ILE A 40 5.04 10.44 11.95
N LEU A 41 4.98 9.17 11.52
CA LEU A 41 5.95 8.17 11.96
C LEU A 41 7.36 8.43 11.43
N LEU A 42 7.50 8.89 10.19
CA LEU A 42 8.82 9.23 9.64
C LEU A 42 9.46 10.43 10.36
N ASP A 43 8.64 11.38 10.83
CA ASP A 43 9.10 12.52 11.63
C ASP A 43 9.42 12.14 13.09
N SER A 44 8.96 10.97 13.54
CA SER A 44 9.24 10.46 14.88
C SER A 44 10.63 9.82 14.97
N PRO A 45 11.36 10.02 16.09
CA PRO A 45 12.51 9.18 16.43
C PRO A 45 12.10 7.71 16.38
N ASN A 46 12.83 6.89 15.63
CA ASN A 46 12.61 5.45 15.44
C ASN A 46 11.33 5.03 14.70
N GLY A 47 10.54 5.96 14.15
CA GLY A 47 9.27 5.58 13.49
C GLY A 47 9.43 5.04 12.06
N SER A 48 10.65 5.04 11.50
CA SER A 48 10.91 4.56 10.14
C SER A 48 10.42 3.14 9.86
N VAL A 49 10.63 2.21 10.79
CA VAL A 49 10.22 0.80 10.62
C VAL A 49 8.69 0.70 10.57
N ALA A 50 8.01 1.40 11.47
CA ALA A 50 6.55 1.45 11.52
C ALA A 50 5.96 2.12 10.27
N ALA A 51 6.56 3.21 9.79
CA ALA A 51 6.16 3.84 8.53
C ALA A 51 6.28 2.88 7.34
N MET A 52 7.34 2.07 7.28
CA MET A 52 7.51 1.09 6.20
C MET A 52 6.50 -0.04 6.27
N LEU A 53 6.06 -0.46 7.47
CA LEU A 53 4.97 -1.42 7.62
C LEU A 53 3.66 -0.91 7.01
N ILE A 54 3.33 0.36 7.28
CA ILE A 54 2.17 1.02 6.70
C ILE A 54 2.31 1.08 5.18
N LEU A 55 3.42 1.61 4.66
CA LEU A 55 3.61 1.72 3.20
C LEU A 55 3.59 0.37 2.48
N CYS A 56 4.06 -0.71 3.10
CA CYS A 56 4.07 -2.02 2.46
C CYS A 56 2.66 -2.55 2.11
N SER A 57 1.60 -2.09 2.77
CA SER A 57 0.23 -2.51 2.40
C SER A 57 -0.23 -1.86 1.08
N TYR A 58 0.33 -0.70 0.71
CA TYR A 58 0.02 0.00 -0.54
C TYR A 58 0.28 -0.86 -1.77
N TYR A 59 1.44 -1.52 -1.83
CA TYR A 59 1.90 -2.21 -3.03
C TYR A 59 1.01 -3.40 -3.42
N GLU A 60 0.38 -4.06 -2.47
CA GLU A 60 -0.60 -5.10 -2.78
C GLU A 60 -1.93 -4.48 -3.21
N ALA A 61 -2.40 -3.47 -2.48
CA ALA A 61 -3.70 -2.83 -2.73
C ALA A 61 -3.74 -2.13 -4.09
N ILE A 62 -2.65 -1.49 -4.50
CA ILE A 62 -2.60 -0.78 -5.78
C ILE A 62 -2.75 -1.73 -6.97
N GLU A 63 -2.14 -2.93 -6.93
CA GLU A 63 -2.35 -3.92 -7.99
C GLU A 63 -3.81 -4.40 -8.04
N SER A 64 -4.47 -4.52 -6.89
CA SER A 64 -5.90 -4.83 -6.83
C SER A 64 -6.76 -3.76 -7.51
N LEU A 65 -6.46 -2.48 -7.28
CA LEU A 65 -7.16 -1.35 -7.90
C LEU A 65 -6.93 -1.31 -9.42
N TYR A 66 -5.70 -1.55 -9.87
CA TYR A 66 -5.38 -1.60 -11.31
C TYR A 66 -6.00 -2.78 -12.05
N THR A 67 -6.24 -3.90 -11.37
CA THR A 67 -6.74 -5.13 -12.00
C THR A 67 -8.22 -5.38 -11.79
N GLY A 68 -8.85 -4.71 -10.81
CA GLY A 68 -10.22 -4.99 -10.39
C GLY A 68 -10.35 -6.31 -9.62
N LEU A 69 -9.24 -6.91 -9.20
CA LEU A 69 -9.20 -8.25 -8.60
C LEU A 69 -8.75 -8.23 -7.15
N SER A 70 -9.29 -9.14 -6.35
CA SER A 70 -8.79 -9.37 -4.99
C SER A 70 -7.41 -10.05 -5.02
N SER A 71 -6.52 -9.60 -4.14
CA SER A 71 -5.22 -10.21 -3.87
C SER A 71 -5.29 -11.49 -3.03
N ARG A 72 -6.49 -11.93 -2.60
CA ARG A 72 -6.68 -13.12 -1.76
C ARG A 72 -5.98 -14.33 -2.37
N SER A 73 -5.13 -14.98 -1.56
CA SER A 73 -4.28 -16.11 -1.95
C SER A 73 -3.21 -15.80 -3.02
N LYS A 74 -3.00 -14.53 -3.38
CA LYS A 74 -2.04 -14.05 -4.39
C LYS A 74 -1.20 -12.85 -3.91
N SER A 75 -1.15 -12.64 -2.59
CA SER A 75 -0.53 -11.48 -1.94
C SER A 75 0.88 -11.15 -2.45
N GLN A 76 1.78 -12.14 -2.54
CA GLN A 76 3.14 -11.92 -3.07
C GLN A 76 3.14 -11.44 -4.52
N ALA A 77 2.34 -12.06 -5.39
CA ALA A 77 2.29 -11.68 -6.80
C ALA A 77 1.73 -10.27 -6.98
N PHE A 78 0.69 -9.91 -6.21
CA PHE A 78 0.09 -8.58 -6.24
C PHE A 78 1.05 -7.53 -5.72
N PHE A 79 1.70 -7.79 -4.59
CA PHE A 79 2.72 -6.92 -4.04
C PHE A 79 3.85 -6.67 -5.05
N ILE A 80 4.39 -7.71 -5.69
CA ILE A 80 5.50 -7.57 -6.65
C ILE A 80 5.10 -6.66 -7.81
N LYS A 81 3.90 -6.87 -8.37
CA LYS A 81 3.41 -6.07 -9.50
C LYS A 81 3.13 -4.63 -9.09
N GLY A 82 2.43 -4.40 -7.98
CA GLY A 82 2.15 -3.04 -7.54
C GLY A 82 3.40 -2.29 -7.08
N PHE A 83 4.38 -2.98 -6.48
CA PHE A 83 5.70 -2.41 -6.20
C PHE A 83 6.40 -1.96 -7.49
N ALA A 84 6.36 -2.79 -8.54
CA ALA A 84 6.95 -2.46 -9.83
C ALA A 84 6.26 -1.28 -10.53
N ARG A 85 4.97 -1.01 -10.25
CA ARG A 85 4.28 0.20 -10.73
C ARG A 85 4.83 1.46 -10.09
N VAL A 86 5.04 1.43 -8.77
CA VAL A 86 5.55 2.57 -8.01
C VAL A 86 7.01 2.86 -8.36
N PHE A 87 7.84 1.82 -8.34
CA PHE A 87 9.27 1.94 -8.55
C PHE A 87 9.62 1.46 -9.95
N SER A 88 9.39 2.35 -10.92
CA SER A 88 9.84 2.15 -12.30
C SER A 88 11.37 2.03 -12.30
N ALA A 89 11.88 0.82 -12.40
CA ALA A 89 13.30 0.53 -12.56
C ALA A 89 13.50 -0.34 -13.81
N PRO A 90 14.67 -0.25 -14.47
CA PRO A 90 15.05 -1.20 -15.51
C PRO A 90 15.06 -2.66 -15.00
N SER A 91 15.30 -3.60 -15.92
CA SER A 91 15.27 -5.05 -15.70
C SER A 91 15.67 -5.51 -14.28
N GLY A 92 14.84 -6.37 -13.68
CA GLY A 92 15.10 -6.97 -12.37
C GLY A 92 14.30 -6.41 -11.19
N ILE A 93 13.39 -5.44 -11.41
CA ILE A 93 12.53 -4.90 -10.35
C ILE A 93 11.70 -5.97 -9.64
N GLU A 94 11.26 -7.02 -10.34
CA GLU A 94 10.49 -8.12 -9.73
C GLU A 94 11.31 -8.88 -8.68
N LYS A 95 12.61 -9.10 -8.94
CA LYS A 95 13.52 -9.75 -7.99
C LYS A 95 13.69 -8.87 -6.75
N VAL A 96 13.83 -7.56 -6.96
CA VAL A 96 13.91 -6.59 -5.86
C VAL A 96 12.62 -6.59 -5.04
N ALA A 97 11.47 -6.48 -5.69
CA ALA A 97 10.17 -6.47 -5.02
C ALA A 97 9.93 -7.75 -4.22
N LYS A 98 10.37 -8.90 -4.75
CA LYS A 98 10.30 -10.19 -4.04
C LYS A 98 11.17 -10.20 -2.77
N GLU A 99 12.37 -9.65 -2.83
CA GLU A 99 13.25 -9.52 -1.66
C GLU A 99 12.64 -8.57 -0.61
N ILE A 100 12.11 -7.43 -1.02
CA ILE A 100 11.40 -6.48 -0.13
C ILE A 100 10.17 -7.17 0.50
N TYR A 101 9.38 -7.89 -0.28
CA TYR A 101 8.24 -8.65 0.24
C TYR A 101 8.66 -9.66 1.32
N ASN A 102 9.66 -10.48 1.04
CA ASN A 102 10.09 -11.54 1.95
C ASN A 102 10.70 -10.99 3.25
N HIS A 103 11.47 -9.91 3.15
CA HIS A 103 12.36 -9.50 4.24
C HIS A 103 11.92 -8.23 4.98
N VAL A 104 11.24 -7.32 4.28
CA VAL A 104 10.70 -6.10 4.89
C VAL A 104 9.26 -6.38 5.32
N ARG A 105 8.38 -6.73 4.38
CA ARG A 105 6.95 -6.94 4.69
C ARG A 105 6.74 -8.17 5.58
N CYS A 106 7.06 -9.37 5.11
CA CYS A 106 6.75 -10.60 5.84
C CYS A 106 7.57 -10.73 7.13
N GLY A 107 8.86 -10.38 7.10
CA GLY A 107 9.72 -10.43 8.29
C GLY A 107 9.15 -9.58 9.43
N LEU A 108 8.84 -8.30 9.17
CA LEU A 108 8.32 -7.43 10.21
C LEU A 108 6.89 -7.76 10.64
N VAL A 109 5.99 -8.07 9.70
CA VAL A 109 4.57 -8.30 10.01
C VAL A 109 4.34 -9.63 10.73
N HIS A 110 5.05 -10.70 10.37
CA HIS A 110 4.79 -12.04 10.92
C HIS A 110 5.76 -12.44 12.03
N GLU A 111 6.98 -11.92 12.01
CA GLU A 111 8.03 -12.35 12.96
C GLU A 111 8.32 -11.27 14.02
N GLY A 112 7.82 -10.04 13.83
CA GLY A 112 8.01 -8.93 14.77
C GLY A 112 9.46 -8.46 14.90
N VAL A 113 10.35 -8.91 14.01
CA VAL A 113 11.78 -8.62 14.03
C VAL A 113 12.30 -8.21 12.66
N LEU A 114 13.28 -7.31 12.66
CA LEU A 114 14.04 -7.01 11.46
C LEU A 114 14.97 -8.17 11.12
N ARG A 115 14.86 -8.69 9.89
CA ARG A 115 15.80 -9.68 9.40
C ARG A 115 17.18 -9.04 9.22
N SER A 116 18.23 -9.79 9.52
CA SER A 116 19.62 -9.30 9.61
C SER A 116 20.14 -8.56 8.37
N LYS A 117 19.55 -8.82 7.20
CA LYS A 117 19.93 -8.18 5.95
C LYS A 117 19.20 -6.88 5.63
N VAL A 118 18.24 -6.46 6.45
CA VAL A 118 17.46 -5.23 6.21
C VAL A 118 18.02 -4.10 7.07
N HIS A 119 18.37 -3.00 6.42
CA HIS A 119 18.91 -1.79 7.04
C HIS A 119 18.08 -0.58 6.61
N TYR A 120 17.99 0.44 7.48
CA TYR A 120 17.34 1.71 7.18
C TYR A 120 18.34 2.84 7.23
N SER A 121 18.35 3.68 6.18
CA SER A 121 19.16 4.91 6.13
C SER A 121 18.52 5.92 5.17
N ASN A 122 18.47 7.17 5.59
CA ASN A 122 17.98 8.28 4.76
C ASN A 122 19.08 8.89 3.85
N ASP A 123 20.34 8.48 3.99
CA ASP A 123 21.48 9.09 3.30
C ASP A 123 21.54 8.71 1.81
N GLY A 124 20.92 7.59 1.44
CA GLY A 124 20.92 7.07 0.07
C GLY A 124 20.11 7.94 -0.91
N HIS A 125 20.56 8.03 -2.16
CA HIS A 125 19.85 8.78 -3.22
C HIS A 125 18.68 8.02 -3.88
N LYS A 126 18.53 6.71 -3.60
CA LYS A 126 17.43 5.86 -4.09
C LYS A 126 16.53 5.43 -2.94
N ALA A 127 15.29 5.04 -3.26
CA ALA A 127 14.34 4.49 -2.30
C ALA A 127 14.84 3.20 -1.63
N PHE A 128 15.61 2.41 -2.35
CA PHE A 128 16.26 1.23 -1.81
C PHE A 128 17.53 0.88 -2.59
N PHE A 129 18.40 0.09 -1.98
CA PHE A 129 19.54 -0.57 -2.59
C PHE A 129 19.51 -2.05 -2.21
N LEU A 130 19.77 -2.91 -3.19
CA LEU A 130 20.14 -4.30 -2.94
C LEU A 130 21.63 -4.43 -3.21
N THR A 131 22.35 -5.00 -2.25
CA THR A 131 23.77 -5.34 -2.43
C THR A 131 23.92 -6.81 -2.74
N TYR A 132 24.94 -7.12 -3.52
CA TYR A 132 25.25 -8.45 -3.97
C TYR A 132 26.74 -8.72 -3.76
N PRO A 133 27.14 -9.99 -3.63
CA PRO A 133 28.55 -10.36 -3.58
C PRO A 133 29.25 -9.88 -4.85
N LYS A 134 30.56 -9.66 -4.77
CA LYS A 134 31.39 -9.40 -5.94
C LYS A 134 32.02 -10.69 -6.45
N ASN A 135 31.95 -10.92 -7.75
CA ASN A 135 32.77 -11.91 -8.44
C ASN A 135 34.26 -11.53 -8.33
N SER A 136 35.14 -12.47 -8.68
CA SER A 136 36.59 -12.24 -8.68
C SER A 136 37.03 -11.11 -9.62
N ASP A 137 36.23 -10.77 -10.63
CA ASP A 137 36.46 -9.66 -11.56
C ASP A 137 35.90 -8.30 -11.07
N GLY A 138 35.30 -8.27 -9.88
CA GLY A 138 34.70 -7.08 -9.27
C GLY A 138 33.27 -6.77 -9.73
N SER A 139 32.70 -7.54 -10.67
CA SER A 139 31.29 -7.45 -11.05
C SER A 139 30.37 -7.97 -9.95
N LEU A 140 29.11 -7.53 -9.93
CA LEU A 140 28.12 -8.02 -8.96
C LEU A 140 27.58 -9.38 -9.39
N ASP A 141 27.59 -10.36 -8.48
CA ASP A 141 26.88 -11.63 -8.67
C ASP A 141 25.39 -11.45 -8.34
N THR A 142 24.62 -11.13 -9.36
CA THR A 142 23.16 -11.00 -9.23
C THR A 142 22.42 -12.31 -9.48
N THR A 143 23.09 -13.46 -9.57
CA THR A 143 22.43 -14.75 -9.79
C THR A 143 21.78 -15.27 -8.51
N GLY A 144 22.45 -15.11 -7.36
CA GLY A 144 21.99 -15.49 -6.03
C GLY A 144 21.06 -14.46 -5.34
N PRO A 145 20.66 -14.72 -4.07
CA PRO A 145 19.91 -13.75 -3.26
C PRO A 145 20.76 -12.52 -2.94
N SER A 146 20.10 -11.41 -2.57
CA SER A 146 20.83 -10.23 -2.11
C SER A 146 21.50 -10.47 -0.76
N GLU A 147 22.67 -9.86 -0.55
CA GLU A 147 23.38 -9.88 0.74
C GLU A 147 22.74 -8.93 1.74
N SER A 148 22.39 -7.72 1.29
CA SER A 148 21.73 -6.72 2.10
C SER A 148 20.74 -5.89 1.31
N ILE A 149 19.77 -5.34 2.04
CA ILE A 149 18.72 -4.45 1.57
C ILE A 149 18.82 -3.19 2.41
N ILE A 150 19.14 -2.07 1.78
CA ILE A 150 19.15 -0.75 2.43
C ILE A 150 17.91 -0.01 1.95
N VAL A 151 16.99 0.28 2.86
CA VAL A 151 15.77 1.03 2.59
C VAL A 151 15.99 2.49 2.99
N ASN A 152 15.56 3.41 2.13
CA ASN A 152 15.43 4.82 2.44
C ASN A 152 13.95 5.14 2.69
N PRO A 153 13.50 5.21 3.96
CA PRO A 153 12.12 5.45 4.34
C PRO A 153 11.50 6.70 3.69
N GLU A 154 12.23 7.81 3.69
CA GLU A 154 11.76 9.09 3.12
C GLU A 154 11.47 8.96 1.63
N ARG A 155 12.41 8.37 0.88
CA ARG A 155 12.25 8.20 -0.57
C ARG A 155 11.23 7.15 -0.93
N MET A 156 11.10 6.09 -0.14
CA MET A 156 10.01 5.11 -0.28
C MET A 156 8.65 5.79 -0.13
N TYR A 157 8.50 6.63 0.90
CA TYR A 157 7.29 7.40 1.13
C TYR A 157 6.99 8.36 -0.01
N SER A 158 7.93 9.22 -0.39
CA SER A 158 7.73 10.20 -1.45
C SER A 158 7.36 9.56 -2.79
N ALA A 159 8.03 8.47 -3.16
CA ALA A 159 7.71 7.77 -4.41
C ALA A 159 6.32 7.13 -4.37
N THR A 160 5.94 6.54 -3.24
CA THR A 160 4.62 5.91 -3.06
C THR A 160 3.50 6.95 -3.07
N LEU A 161 3.69 8.07 -2.36
CA LEU A 161 2.74 9.19 -2.36
C LEU A 161 2.60 9.78 -3.76
N SER A 162 3.72 10.06 -4.43
CA SER A 162 3.69 10.59 -5.80
C SER A 162 2.97 9.64 -6.77
N HIS A 163 3.19 8.33 -6.68
CA HIS A 163 2.45 7.36 -7.48
C HIS A 163 0.95 7.38 -7.15
N PHE A 164 0.58 7.42 -5.88
CA PHE A 164 -0.82 7.50 -5.45
C PHE A 164 -1.53 8.75 -5.97
N GLU A 165 -0.90 9.92 -5.85
CA GLU A 165 -1.48 11.18 -6.32
C GLU A 165 -1.72 11.14 -7.83
N ASN A 166 -0.73 10.68 -8.60
CA ASN A 166 -0.89 10.48 -10.04
C ASN A 166 -2.00 9.46 -10.37
N TYR A 167 -2.14 8.39 -9.59
CA TYR A 167 -3.21 7.41 -9.80
C TYR A 167 -4.60 8.02 -9.59
N VAL A 168 -4.79 8.77 -8.49
CA VAL A 168 -6.05 9.49 -8.21
C VAL A 168 -6.36 10.50 -9.31
N ASP A 169 -5.37 11.28 -9.75
CA ASP A 169 -5.53 12.25 -10.83
C ASP A 169 -5.96 11.58 -12.14
N ASN A 170 -5.35 10.44 -12.49
CA ASN A 170 -5.73 9.67 -13.68
C ASN A 170 -7.16 9.13 -13.61
N LEU A 171 -7.62 8.71 -12.43
CA LEU A 171 -9.00 8.28 -12.21
C LEU A 171 -9.98 9.44 -12.41
N ARG A 172 -9.72 10.61 -11.78
CA ARG A 172 -10.58 11.80 -11.90
C ARG A 172 -10.65 12.32 -13.34
N LEU A 173 -9.51 12.31 -14.05
CA LEU A 173 -9.46 12.70 -15.46
C LEU A 173 -10.11 11.68 -16.40
N GLY A 174 -10.35 10.45 -15.92
CA GLY A 174 -10.90 9.36 -16.74
C GLY A 174 -10.04 9.00 -17.95
N THR A 175 -8.73 9.27 -17.89
CA THR A 175 -7.84 9.19 -19.07
C THR A 175 -7.65 7.75 -19.53
N ILE A 176 -7.77 6.77 -18.62
CA ILE A 176 -7.63 5.35 -18.91
C ILE A 176 -8.92 4.63 -18.48
N PRO A 177 -9.90 4.42 -19.40
CA PRO A 177 -11.21 3.88 -19.06
C PRO A 177 -11.16 2.50 -18.38
N LEU A 178 -10.18 1.67 -18.72
CA LEU A 178 -10.01 0.36 -18.10
C LEU A 178 -9.58 0.48 -16.63
N GLU A 179 -8.75 1.45 -16.27
CA GLU A 179 -8.33 1.67 -14.88
C GLU A 179 -9.49 2.17 -14.03
N VAL A 180 -10.30 3.09 -14.56
CA VAL A 180 -11.53 3.55 -13.89
C VAL A 180 -12.48 2.38 -13.64
N LYS A 181 -12.74 1.56 -14.66
CA LYS A 181 -13.59 0.38 -14.52
C LYS A 181 -13.05 -0.61 -13.48
N ASN A 182 -11.75 -0.88 -13.48
CA ASN A 182 -11.13 -1.80 -12.54
C ASN A 182 -11.17 -1.26 -11.11
N PHE A 183 -10.94 0.05 -10.96
CA PHE A 183 -11.11 0.75 -9.70
C PHE A 183 -12.54 0.60 -9.15
N GLU A 184 -13.56 0.93 -9.96
CA GLU A 184 -14.96 0.81 -9.58
C GLU A 184 -15.31 -0.61 -9.15
N LEU A 185 -14.95 -1.60 -9.97
CA LEU A 185 -15.19 -3.01 -9.68
C LEU A 185 -14.58 -3.44 -8.33
N PHE A 186 -13.32 -3.06 -8.10
CA PHE A 186 -12.65 -3.43 -6.85
C PHE A 186 -13.29 -2.70 -5.66
N VAL A 187 -13.43 -1.38 -5.72
CA VAL A 187 -13.92 -0.57 -4.60
C VAL A 187 -15.36 -0.91 -4.24
N MET A 188 -16.25 -1.05 -5.22
CA MET A 188 -17.63 -1.48 -4.97
C MET A 188 -17.70 -2.86 -4.30
N SER A 189 -16.79 -3.78 -4.66
CA SER A 189 -16.73 -5.10 -4.01
C SER A 189 -16.26 -5.05 -2.56
N GLN A 190 -15.47 -4.04 -2.17
CA GLN A 190 -14.99 -3.90 -0.78
C GLN A 190 -16.04 -3.27 0.12
N TYR A 191 -16.86 -2.37 -0.41
CA TYR A 191 -17.95 -1.73 0.32
C TYR A 191 -19.28 -2.45 0.21
N ASP A 192 -19.33 -3.54 -0.55
CA ASP A 192 -20.53 -4.35 -0.78
C ASP A 192 -21.72 -3.47 -1.24
N VAL A 193 -21.42 -2.50 -2.12
CA VAL A 193 -22.41 -1.50 -2.57
C VAL A 193 -23.60 -2.20 -3.19
N GLY A 194 -24.79 -1.96 -2.64
CA GLY A 194 -26.06 -2.53 -3.10
C GLY A 194 -26.46 -3.86 -2.47
N SER A 195 -25.72 -4.38 -1.48
CA SER A 195 -26.06 -5.63 -0.79
C SER A 195 -27.12 -5.49 0.32
N GLY A 196 -27.43 -4.26 0.74
CA GLY A 196 -28.42 -3.96 1.77
C GLY A 196 -27.85 -3.07 2.88
N GLU A 197 -28.59 -2.89 3.97
CA GLU A 197 -28.09 -2.19 5.15
C GLU A 197 -27.01 -3.00 5.86
N SER A 198 -25.98 -2.32 6.37
CA SER A 198 -25.00 -2.92 7.28
C SER A 198 -25.72 -3.41 8.53
N ILE A 199 -25.74 -4.72 8.74
CA ILE A 199 -26.43 -5.32 9.89
C ILE A 199 -25.50 -5.31 11.10
N ILE A 200 -25.69 -4.35 12.00
CA ILE A 200 -25.16 -4.44 13.35
C ILE A 200 -26.15 -5.30 14.16
N GLY A 201 -25.77 -6.55 14.43
CA GLY A 201 -26.60 -7.54 15.11
C GLY A 201 -26.83 -7.29 16.61
N MET A 202 -26.89 -6.03 17.03
CA MET A 202 -27.16 -5.59 18.39
C MET A 202 -27.69 -4.15 18.39
N THR A 203 -28.52 -3.82 19.37
CA THR A 203 -28.99 -2.48 19.64
C THR A 203 -27.85 -1.59 20.18
N TYR A 204 -28.05 -0.27 20.13
CA TYR A 204 -27.09 0.66 20.72
C TYR A 204 -26.91 0.43 22.23
N ASP A 205 -27.99 0.14 22.96
CA ASP A 205 -27.94 -0.10 24.40
C ASP A 205 -27.18 -1.38 24.76
N GLU A 206 -27.37 -2.45 23.98
CA GLU A 206 -26.54 -3.67 24.04
C GLU A 206 -25.06 -3.35 23.76
N PHE A 207 -24.79 -2.51 22.76
CA PHE A 207 -23.43 -2.09 22.41
C PHE A 207 -22.75 -1.25 23.50
N VAL A 208 -23.45 -0.30 24.12
CA VAL A 208 -22.88 0.56 25.17
C VAL A 208 -23.01 -0.02 26.59
N ALA A 209 -23.42 -1.28 26.70
CA ALA A 209 -23.62 -1.98 27.97
C ALA A 209 -24.49 -1.19 28.98
N LYS A 210 -25.46 -0.41 28.48
CA LYS A 210 -26.49 0.19 29.33
C LYS A 210 -27.58 -0.86 29.52
N ALA A 211 -27.45 -1.62 30.60
CA ALA A 211 -28.52 -2.47 31.12
C ALA A 211 -29.65 -1.63 31.73
#